data_AF-A0A409V682-F1
#
_entry.id   AF-A0A409V682-F1
#
_cell.length_a   1.000
_cell.length_b   1.000
_cell.length_c   1.000
_cell.angle_alpha   90.00
_cell.angle_beta   90.00
_cell.angle_gamma   90.00
#
_symmetry.space_group_name_H-M   'P 1'
#
loop_
_entity.id
_entity.type
_entity.pdbx_description
1 polymer ?
#
loop_
_entity_poly.entity_id
_entity_poly.type
_entity_poly.pdbx_seq_one_letter_code
_entity_poly.pdbx_strand_id
1 'polypeptide(L)'
;LIINFSGGIITKLISEDATDETQLTLMTLSGVTAGQTPTCDLNPSQTEFWVKLDPSTAKYGVYLKAMPNLDFNTKSTYSLVVECTDGVSTTQETFTVNIDKNKSPTISNLHSK
;
A
#
# COMPACT_ATOMS: atom_id res chain seq x y z
N LEU A 1 11.43 17.55 -5.29
CA LEU A 1 10.69 16.26 -5.28
C LEU A 1 9.49 16.30 -4.34
N ILE A 2 8.30 15.89 -4.80
CA ILE A 2 7.06 15.77 -4.01
C ILE A 2 6.36 14.47 -4.40
N ILE A 3 5.83 13.72 -3.42
CA ILE A 3 5.01 12.51 -3.63
C ILE A 3 3.54 12.90 -3.61
N ASN A 4 2.77 12.45 -4.61
CA ASN A 4 1.31 12.62 -4.62
C ASN A 4 0.64 11.26 -4.83
N PHE A 5 -0.20 10.83 -3.90
CA PHE A 5 -1.01 9.62 -4.07
C PHE A 5 -2.20 9.90 -5.00
N SER A 6 -2.50 8.93 -5.87
CA SER A 6 -3.57 9.04 -6.86
C SER A 6 -4.92 9.35 -6.19
N GLY A 7 -5.62 10.36 -6.70
CA GLY A 7 -6.91 10.80 -6.16
C GLY A 7 -6.84 11.43 -4.76
N GLY A 8 -5.64 11.74 -4.23
CA GLY A 8 -5.47 12.24 -2.87
C GLY A 8 -5.77 11.21 -1.78
N ILE A 9 -5.92 9.94 -2.16
CA ILE A 9 -6.24 8.86 -1.23
C ILE A 9 -4.98 8.47 -0.49
N ILE A 10 -4.94 8.75 0.81
CA ILE A 10 -3.84 8.38 1.71
C ILE A 10 -4.18 7.17 2.61
N THR A 11 -5.37 6.59 2.44
CA THR A 11 -5.84 5.46 3.24
C THR A 11 -6.47 4.38 2.36
N LYS A 12 -6.16 3.11 2.63
CA LYS A 12 -6.78 1.96 1.97
C LYS A 12 -7.28 0.95 3.00
N LEU A 13 -8.43 0.33 2.72
CA LEU A 13 -8.92 -0.84 3.45
C LEU A 13 -8.60 -2.10 2.64
N ILE A 14 -8.05 -3.13 3.28
CA ILE A 14 -7.75 -4.44 2.68
C ILE A 14 -8.28 -5.57 3.58
N SER A 15 -8.72 -6.68 3.00
CA SER A 15 -9.14 -7.86 3.77
C SER A 15 -7.94 -8.52 4.45
N GLU A 16 -8.11 -9.02 5.68
CA GLU A 16 -7.09 -9.89 6.30
C GLU A 16 -6.87 -11.21 5.55
N ASP A 17 -7.87 -11.67 4.79
CA ASP A 17 -7.78 -12.89 3.97
C ASP A 17 -7.16 -12.63 2.58
N ALA A 18 -6.61 -11.44 2.31
CA ALA A 18 -6.03 -11.14 1.01
C ALA A 18 -4.83 -12.05 0.72
N THR A 19 -4.89 -12.82 -0.38
CA THR A 19 -3.81 -13.74 -0.79
C THR A 19 -3.00 -13.22 -1.96
N ASP A 20 -3.60 -12.36 -2.78
CA ASP A 20 -3.02 -11.91 -4.03
C ASP A 20 -2.28 -10.59 -3.85
N GLU A 21 -1.22 -10.42 -4.64
CA GLU A 21 -0.59 -9.11 -4.76
C GLU A 21 -1.62 -8.10 -5.28
N THR A 22 -1.75 -6.98 -4.58
CA THR A 22 -2.78 -5.98 -4.89
C THR A 22 -2.18 -4.59 -4.92
N GLN A 23 -2.40 -3.85 -6.01
CA GLN A 23 -2.08 -2.44 -6.07
C GLN A 23 -3.04 -1.63 -5.19
N LEU A 24 -2.50 -0.95 -4.19
CA LEU A 24 -3.30 -0.17 -3.23
C LEU A 24 -3.52 1.25 -3.73
N THR A 25 -2.47 1.84 -4.32
CA THR A 25 -2.50 3.18 -4.95
C THR A 25 -1.35 3.34 -5.94
N LEU A 26 -1.49 4.30 -6.86
CA LEU A 26 -0.39 4.81 -7.70
C LEU A 26 0.06 6.16 -7.15
N MET A 27 1.30 6.52 -7.45
CA MET A 27 1.92 7.77 -7.05
C MET A 27 2.40 8.54 -8.27
N THR A 28 2.30 9.86 -8.22
CA THR A 28 2.98 10.75 -9.16
C THR A 28 4.01 11.58 -8.43
N LEU A 29 5.24 11.56 -8.94
CA LEU A 29 6.33 12.38 -8.44
C LEU A 29 6.37 13.71 -9.18
N SER A 30 6.41 14.81 -8.45
CA SER A 30 6.53 16.16 -9.00
C SER A 30 7.86 16.82 -8.63
N GLY A 31 8.29 17.78 -9.44
CA GLY A 31 9.58 18.45 -9.25
C GLY A 31 10.80 17.59 -9.61
N VAL A 32 10.60 16.55 -10.43
CA VAL A 32 11.67 15.75 -11.05
C VAL A 32 12.08 16.42 -12.36
N THR A 33 13.35 16.74 -12.54
CA THR A 33 13.89 17.38 -13.74
C THR A 33 14.45 16.36 -14.73
N ALA A 34 14.62 16.78 -15.99
CA ALA A 34 15.21 15.92 -17.03
C ALA A 34 16.58 15.37 -16.60
N GLY A 35 16.80 14.07 -16.78
CA GLY A 35 18.03 13.38 -16.39
C GLY A 35 18.04 12.81 -14.97
N GLN A 36 17.08 13.18 -14.11
CA GLN A 36 16.91 12.54 -12.81
C GLN A 36 16.16 11.20 -12.94
N THR A 37 16.56 10.22 -12.15
CA THR A 37 15.95 8.89 -12.08
C THR A 37 15.46 8.64 -10.65
N PRO A 38 14.26 9.13 -10.30
CA PRO A 38 13.80 9.02 -8.93
C PRO A 38 13.56 7.57 -8.52
N THR A 39 13.94 7.24 -7.30
CA THR A 39 13.69 5.96 -6.65
C THR A 39 12.79 6.14 -5.44
N CYS A 40 11.94 5.16 -5.17
CA CYS A 40 11.03 5.16 -4.03
C CYS A 40 11.03 3.79 -3.35
N ASP A 41 11.00 3.79 -2.02
CA ASP A 41 10.87 2.58 -1.20
C ASP A 41 10.09 2.89 0.10
N LEU A 42 9.85 1.87 0.92
CA LEU A 42 9.37 2.01 2.28
C LEU A 42 10.53 2.19 3.24
N ASN A 43 10.47 3.23 4.08
CA ASN A 43 11.47 3.50 5.12
C ASN A 43 10.81 3.69 6.50
N PRO A 44 10.82 2.68 7.39
CA PRO A 44 11.51 1.40 7.25
C PRO A 44 10.77 0.42 6.33
N SER A 45 11.52 -0.52 5.76
CA SER A 45 10.98 -1.58 4.92
C SER A 45 9.93 -2.42 5.67
N GLN A 46 8.91 -2.90 4.94
CA GLN A 46 7.81 -3.70 5.48
C GLN A 46 7.80 -5.10 4.88
N THR A 47 7.34 -6.07 5.67
CA THR A 47 7.23 -7.47 5.25
C THR A 47 6.06 -7.68 4.30
N GLU A 48 4.90 -7.09 4.57
CA GLU A 48 3.65 -7.30 3.83
C GLU A 48 3.49 -6.35 2.64
N PHE A 49 4.25 -5.26 2.62
CA PHE A 49 4.11 -4.19 1.64
C PHE A 49 5.43 -3.89 0.93
N TRP A 50 5.31 -3.32 -0.26
CA TRP A 50 6.42 -2.81 -1.05
C TRP A 50 5.97 -1.65 -1.92
N VAL A 51 6.94 -0.81 -2.24
CA VAL A 51 6.82 0.22 -3.29
C VAL A 51 7.60 -0.27 -4.50
N LYS A 52 6.99 -0.22 -5.68
CA LYS A 52 7.63 -0.59 -6.93
C LYS A 52 7.10 0.23 -8.10
N LEU A 53 7.85 0.26 -9.19
CA LEU A 53 7.37 0.78 -10.46
C LEU A 53 6.28 -0.13 -11.01
N ASP A 54 5.16 0.48 -11.37
CA ASP A 54 4.11 -0.12 -12.15
C ASP A 54 4.55 -0.17 -13.62
N PRO A 55 4.69 -1.37 -14.23
CA PRO A 55 5.20 -1.50 -15.59
C PRO A 55 4.21 -0.99 -16.65
N SER A 56 2.92 -0.89 -16.33
CA SER A 56 1.89 -0.45 -17.27
C SER A 56 1.77 1.07 -17.36
N THR A 57 2.13 1.78 -16.30
CA THR A 57 1.98 3.24 -16.19
C THR A 57 3.29 4.00 -16.01
N ALA A 58 4.41 3.31 -15.78
CA ALA A 58 5.71 3.90 -15.46
C ALA A 58 5.68 4.83 -14.23
N LYS A 59 4.75 4.59 -13.30
CA LYS A 59 4.60 5.31 -12.04
C LYS A 59 4.96 4.39 -10.88
N TYR A 60 5.43 4.93 -9.76
CA TYR A 60 5.54 4.13 -8.55
C TYR A 60 4.15 3.87 -7.96
N GLY A 61 3.98 2.72 -7.30
CA GLY A 61 2.77 2.39 -6.56
C GLY A 61 3.10 1.71 -5.24
N VAL A 62 2.15 1.75 -4.31
CA VAL A 62 2.19 0.97 -3.07
C VAL A 62 1.38 -0.29 -3.30
N TYR A 63 1.96 -1.44 -2.98
CA TYR A 63 1.35 -2.75 -3.20
C TYR A 63 1.35 -3.56 -1.91
N LEU A 64 0.29 -4.35 -1.75
CA LEU A 64 0.28 -5.51 -0.87
C LEU A 64 1.03 -6.65 -1.57
N LYS A 65 1.92 -7.36 -0.88
CA LYS A 65 2.59 -8.56 -1.41
C LYS A 65 1.62 -9.75 -1.41
N ALA A 66 1.86 -10.73 -2.28
CA ALA A 66 1.14 -11.99 -2.23
C ALA A 66 1.44 -12.73 -0.93
N MET A 67 0.43 -13.44 -0.41
CA MET A 67 0.46 -14.16 0.88
C MET A 67 1.04 -13.30 2.02
N PRO A 68 0.46 -12.11 2.29
CA PRO A 68 0.95 -11.16 3.29
C PRO A 68 0.77 -11.65 4.73
N ASN A 69 -0.03 -12.69 4.98
CA ASN A 69 -0.35 -13.22 6.33
C ASN A 69 -0.86 -12.13 7.28
N LEU A 70 -1.83 -11.33 6.82
CA LEU A 70 -2.46 -10.30 7.63
C LEU A 70 -3.33 -10.95 8.71
N ASP A 71 -3.33 -10.37 9.91
CA ASP A 71 -4.26 -10.72 10.99
C ASP A 71 -4.70 -9.44 11.68
N PHE A 72 -6.00 -9.16 11.60
CA PHE A 72 -6.60 -7.96 12.17
C PHE A 72 -6.36 -7.88 13.69
N ASN A 73 -6.39 -9.02 14.38
CA ASN A 73 -6.31 -9.06 15.83
C ASN A 73 -4.88 -8.77 16.32
N THR A 74 -3.86 -9.14 15.53
CA THR A 74 -2.46 -8.83 15.77
C THR A 74 -2.14 -7.40 15.36
N LYS A 75 -2.59 -6.97 14.16
CA LYS A 75 -2.34 -5.63 13.64
C LYS A 75 -3.43 -5.18 12.66
N SER A 76 -4.28 -4.29 13.11
CA SER A 76 -5.41 -3.76 12.33
C SER A 76 -5.05 -2.54 11.46
N THR A 77 -3.88 -1.93 11.65
CA THR A 77 -3.45 -0.75 10.89
C THR A 77 -1.94 -0.71 10.67
N TYR A 78 -1.53 -0.25 9.49
CA TYR A 78 -0.16 -0.04 9.08
C TYR A 78 0.02 1.40 8.61
N SER A 79 1.00 2.11 9.19
CA SER A 79 1.44 3.43 8.72
C SER A 79 2.69 3.24 7.87
N LEU A 80 2.53 3.26 6.54
CA LEU A 80 3.61 3.06 5.58
C LEU A 80 4.25 4.40 5.25
N VAL A 81 5.50 4.60 5.63
CA VAL A 81 6.28 5.78 5.24
C VAL A 81 6.94 5.48 3.90
N VAL A 82 6.45 6.12 2.84
CA VAL A 82 7.03 6.06 1.51
C VAL A 82 8.08 7.15 1.41
N GLU A 83 9.33 6.76 1.16
CA GLU A 83 10.44 7.67 0.93
C GLU A 83 10.82 7.63 -0.55
N CYS A 84 10.95 8.80 -1.16
CA CYS A 84 11.45 8.93 -2.52
C CYS A 84 12.65 9.89 -2.57
N THR A 85 13.62 9.61 -3.43
CA THR A 85 14.76 10.46 -3.70
C THR A 85 15.00 10.61 -5.20
N ASP A 86 15.38 11.81 -5.65
CA ASP A 86 15.78 12.10 -7.03
C ASP A 86 17.31 12.23 -7.19
N GLY A 87 18.06 11.87 -6.15
CA GLY A 87 19.52 12.01 -6.05
C GLY A 87 19.98 13.39 -5.54
N VAL A 88 19.08 14.37 -5.43
CA VAL A 88 19.36 15.71 -4.91
C VAL A 88 18.54 15.99 -3.65
N SER A 89 17.26 15.65 -3.68
CA SER A 89 16.30 15.83 -2.60
C SER A 89 15.63 14.52 -2.24
N THR A 90 15.37 14.34 -0.95
CA THR A 90 14.59 13.22 -0.41
C THR A 90 13.31 13.78 0.19
N THR A 91 12.20 13.09 -0.04
CA THR A 91 10.90 13.43 0.56
C THR A 91 10.21 12.18 1.07
N GLN A 92 9.36 12.34 2.07
CA GLN A 92 8.60 11.27 2.68
C GLN A 92 7.13 11.63 2.72
N GLU A 93 6.26 10.65 2.49
CA GLU A 93 4.83 10.77 2.69
C GLU A 93 4.28 9.50 3.32
N THR A 94 3.20 9.63 4.10
CA THR A 94 2.60 8.51 4.81
C THR A 94 1.35 8.00 4.11
N PHE A 95 1.28 6.68 3.91
CA PHE A 95 0.11 5.96 3.42
C PHE A 95 -0.39 5.00 4.49
N THR A 96 -1.67 5.10 4.86
CA THR A 96 -2.28 4.25 5.89
C THR A 96 -3.00 3.08 5.25
N VAL A 97 -2.77 1.88 5.78
CA VAL A 97 -3.52 0.67 5.40
C VAL A 97 -4.26 0.15 6.62
N ASN A 98 -5.57 0.05 6.52
CA ASN A 98 -6.42 -0.56 7.52
C ASN A 98 -6.76 -1.98 7.07
N ILE A 99 -6.75 -2.90 8.03
CA ILE A 99 -7.13 -4.29 7.82
C ILE A 99 -8.61 -4.44 8.18
N ASP A 100 -9.37 -5.06 7.29
CA ASP A 100 -10.75 -5.46 7.56
C ASP A 100 -10.75 -6.87 8.17
N LYS A 101 -11.50 -7.02 9.26
CA LYS A 101 -11.64 -8.29 9.97
C LYS A 101 -12.57 -9.21 9.18
N ASN A 102 -12.12 -10.42 8.90
CA ASN A 102 -12.95 -11.50 8.45
C ASN A 102 -14.05 -11.77 9.49
N LYS A 103 -15.29 -11.66 9.05
CA LYS A 103 -16.46 -11.93 9.89
C LYS A 103 -16.84 -13.38 9.68
N SER A 104 -16.84 -14.15 10.77
CA SER A 104 -17.37 -15.51 10.74
C SER A 104 -18.78 -15.52 10.15
N PRO A 105 -19.12 -16.50 9.29
CA PRO A 105 -20.45 -16.56 8.71
C PRO A 105 -21.49 -16.80 9.81
N THR A 106 -22.48 -15.91 9.90
CA THR A 106 -23.67 -16.12 10.73
C THR A 106 -24.64 -17.07 10.02
N ILE A 107 -24.74 -18.31 10.47
CA ILE A 107 -25.80 -19.24 10.03
C ILE A 107 -27.09 -18.83 10.73
N SER A 108 -27.98 -18.13 10.01
CA SER A 108 -29.23 -17.61 10.59
C SER A 108 -30.44 -18.52 10.40
N ASN A 109 -30.31 -19.69 9.75
CA ASN A 109 -31.44 -20.60 9.50
C ASN A 109 -31.00 -22.07 9.53
N LEU A 110 -30.92 -22.64 10.73
CA LEU A 110 -30.98 -24.09 10.91
C LEU A 110 -32.45 -24.45 11.16
N HIS A 111 -33.26 -24.57 10.10
CA HIS A 111 -34.61 -25.12 10.27
C HIS A 111 -34.47 -26.60 10.64
N SER A 112 -34.81 -26.90 11.89
CA SER A 112 -34.94 -28.28 12.37
C SER A 112 -36.17 -28.89 11.69
N LYS A 113 -36.00 -30.11 11.17
CA LYS A 113 -36.95 -30.86 10.33
C LYS A 113 -38.31 -31.09 10.96
#